data_AF-A0FF30-F1
#
_entry.id   AF-A0FF30-F1
#
_cell.length_a   1.000
_cell.length_b   1.000
_cell.length_c   1.000
_cell.angle_alpha   90.00
_cell.angle_beta   90.00
_cell.angle_gamma   90.00
#
_symmetry.space_group_name_H-M   'P 1'
#
loop_
_entity.id
_entity.type
_entity.pdbx_description
1 polymer ?
#
loop_
_entity_poly.entity_id
_entity_poly.type
_entity_poly.pdbx_seq_one_letter_code
_entity_poly.pdbx_strand_id
1 'polypeptide(L)'
;SHRCKALTVDREARNGGKLWYRLKNIGWTKAENLSLDRYDKMEYDKGVTAYARVRNASGNSVWTKPYNTAGAKHVNKLSVYQGKNMRILREAKTPITTWYQFSIGGNVIGWVDTRALNTFYKQSMEKPTRLTRYVSANKAGESYYKVPVADNPVKRGTLAKYKNQKLIVDCQATIEGQLWYRIRTSSTFIGWTKAANLRAQK
;
A
#
# COMPACT_ATOMS: atom_id res chain seq x y z
N SER A 1 -0.91 -29.65 -3.44
CA SER A 1 -0.33 -28.70 -2.47
C SER A 1 -0.61 -29.18 -1.05
N HIS A 2 0.42 -29.43 -0.24
CA HIS A 2 0.29 -29.85 1.17
C HIS A 2 0.68 -28.76 2.17
N ARG A 3 0.83 -27.50 1.72
CA ARG A 3 1.37 -26.37 2.53
C ARG A 3 0.68 -26.14 3.87
N CYS A 4 -0.62 -26.42 3.98
CA CYS A 4 -1.40 -26.18 5.19
C CYS A 4 -1.93 -27.48 5.83
N LYS A 5 -1.36 -28.64 5.48
CA LYS A 5 -1.74 -29.94 6.06
C LYS A 5 -0.70 -30.36 7.08
N ALA A 6 -1.15 -30.99 8.17
CA ALA A 6 -0.23 -31.69 9.06
C ALA A 6 0.45 -32.82 8.26
N LEU A 7 1.78 -32.85 8.30
CA LEU A 7 2.60 -33.86 7.64
C LEU A 7 3.21 -34.76 8.71
N THR A 8 3.26 -36.07 8.44
CA THR A 8 3.91 -37.04 9.33
C THR A 8 5.27 -37.41 8.74
N VAL A 9 6.33 -37.12 9.48
CA VAL A 9 7.67 -37.66 9.21
C VAL A 9 7.72 -39.07 9.78
N ASP A 10 8.20 -40.03 8.99
CA ASP A 10 8.32 -41.43 9.43
C ASP A 10 9.74 -42.02 9.30
N ARG A 11 10.65 -41.34 8.60
CA ARG A 11 12.09 -41.66 8.58
C ARG A 11 12.93 -40.39 8.44
N GLU A 12 14.17 -40.47 8.90
CA GLU A 12 15.20 -39.46 8.69
C GLU A 12 16.46 -40.09 8.08
N ALA A 13 17.25 -39.28 7.36
CA ALA A 13 18.53 -39.68 6.80
C ALA A 13 19.49 -38.49 6.74
N ARG A 14 20.80 -38.76 6.78
CA ARG A 14 21.85 -37.76 6.53
C ARG A 14 22.60 -38.13 5.25
N ASN A 15 22.66 -37.20 4.31
CA ASN A 15 23.39 -37.37 3.05
C ASN A 15 24.12 -36.07 2.69
N GLY A 16 25.44 -36.15 2.47
CA GLY A 16 26.28 -34.99 2.16
C GLY A 16 26.22 -33.89 3.23
N GLY A 17 26.18 -34.26 4.51
CA GLY A 17 26.07 -33.33 5.64
C GLY A 17 24.69 -32.70 5.84
N LYS A 18 23.73 -32.96 4.96
CA LYS A 18 22.36 -32.41 5.05
C LYS A 18 21.39 -33.43 5.64
N LEU A 19 20.46 -32.96 6.48
CA LEU A 19 19.39 -33.77 7.05
C LEU A 19 18.18 -33.83 6.10
N TRP A 20 17.64 -35.03 5.92
CA TRP A 20 16.48 -35.33 5.08
C TRP A 20 15.41 -36.04 5.91
N TYR A 21 14.14 -35.73 5.61
CA TYR A 21 12.97 -36.39 6.18
C TYR A 21 12.16 -37.08 5.10
N ARG A 22 11.71 -38.29 5.39
CA ARG A 22 10.68 -38.99 4.61
C ARG A 22 9.32 -38.62 5.18
N LEU A 23 8.49 -38.04 4.32
CA LEU A 23 7.10 -37.74 4.58
C LEU A 23 6.25 -38.96 4.21
N LYS A 24 5.47 -39.47 5.17
CA LYS A 24 4.59 -40.63 4.99
C LYS A 24 3.70 -40.44 3.76
N ASN A 25 3.72 -41.41 2.83
CA ASN A 25 2.95 -41.43 1.57
C ASN A 25 3.26 -40.29 0.58
N ILE A 26 4.36 -39.54 0.75
CA ILE A 26 4.71 -38.42 -0.13
C ILE A 26 6.11 -38.62 -0.74
N GLY A 27 7.14 -38.84 0.09
CA GLY A 27 8.52 -38.97 -0.38
C GLY A 27 9.54 -38.26 0.50
N TRP A 28 10.76 -38.09 0.00
CA TRP A 28 11.86 -37.46 0.73
C TRP A 28 11.98 -35.96 0.42
N THR A 29 12.27 -35.16 1.45
CA THR A 29 12.62 -33.75 1.34
C THR A 29 13.72 -33.41 2.35
N LYS A 30 14.47 -32.34 2.12
CA LYS A 30 15.39 -31.81 3.12
C LYS A 30 14.63 -31.29 4.34
N ALA A 31 15.22 -31.43 5.52
CA ALA A 31 14.64 -30.94 6.76
C ALA A 31 14.41 -29.42 6.75
N GLU A 32 15.28 -28.64 6.10
CA GLU A 32 15.18 -27.18 5.95
C GLU A 32 13.93 -26.71 5.19
N ASN A 33 13.31 -27.60 4.41
CA ASN A 33 12.07 -27.30 3.66
C ASN A 33 10.81 -27.47 4.52
N LEU A 34 10.94 -27.98 5.73
CA LEU A 34 9.83 -28.27 6.63
C LEU A 34 9.87 -27.29 7.81
N SER A 35 8.69 -26.81 8.19
CA SER A 35 8.51 -25.96 9.37
C SER A 35 7.62 -26.70 10.37
N LEU A 36 7.94 -26.57 11.66
CA LEU A 36 7.04 -26.99 12.75
C LEU A 36 5.85 -26.05 12.89
N ASP A 37 5.98 -24.81 12.39
CA ASP A 37 4.92 -23.82 12.42
C ASP A 37 3.95 -24.04 11.25
N ARG A 38 2.65 -24.18 11.58
CA ARG A 38 1.57 -24.30 10.59
C ARG A 38 1.39 -23.02 9.74
N TYR A 39 1.88 -21.89 10.24
CA TYR A 39 1.64 -20.57 9.68
C TYR A 39 2.95 -19.84 9.40
N ASP A 40 2.92 -19.00 8.37
CA ASP A 40 4.01 -18.10 8.05
C ASP A 40 4.16 -17.04 9.15
N LYS A 41 5.40 -16.75 9.55
CA LYS A 41 5.74 -15.62 10.40
C LYS A 41 5.96 -14.37 9.52
N MET A 42 5.50 -13.22 10.00
CA MET A 42 5.80 -11.96 9.33
C MET A 42 7.24 -11.54 9.67
N GLU A 43 8.04 -11.28 8.65
CA GLU A 43 9.39 -10.71 8.79
C GLU A 43 9.31 -9.27 9.33
N TYR A 44 8.32 -8.51 8.85
CA TYR A 44 7.98 -7.19 9.38
C TYR A 44 6.52 -6.84 9.12
N ASP A 45 6.03 -5.85 9.86
CA ASP A 45 4.78 -5.13 9.62
C ASP A 45 4.97 -3.66 9.99
N LYS A 46 4.90 -2.76 9.01
CA LYS A 46 5.13 -1.32 9.18
C LYS A 46 4.00 -0.48 8.57
N GLY A 47 3.74 0.68 9.17
CA GLY A 47 2.87 1.70 8.58
C GLY A 47 3.51 2.33 7.34
N VAL A 48 2.72 2.58 6.30
CA VAL A 48 3.17 3.24 5.06
C VAL A 48 2.13 4.24 4.56
N THR A 49 2.57 5.16 3.70
CA THR A 49 1.68 6.07 2.98
C THR A 49 1.82 5.82 1.49
N ALA A 50 0.80 5.19 0.90
CA ALA A 50 0.75 4.89 -0.53
C ALA A 50 -0.71 4.77 -1.01
N TYR A 51 -0.88 4.78 -2.33
CA TYR A 51 -2.15 4.45 -2.99
C TYR A 51 -1.90 3.51 -4.16
N ALA A 52 -2.83 2.57 -4.34
CA ALA A 52 -2.79 1.60 -5.41
C ALA A 52 -4.17 1.36 -6.03
N ARG A 53 -4.17 0.72 -7.19
CA ARG A 53 -5.38 0.09 -7.78
C ARG A 53 -5.09 -1.37 -8.08
N VAL A 54 -6.14 -2.17 -8.19
CA VAL A 54 -6.00 -3.55 -8.66
C VAL A 54 -5.45 -3.54 -10.09
N ARG A 55 -4.35 -4.27 -10.31
CA ARG A 55 -3.76 -4.50 -11.64
C ARG A 55 -4.25 -5.82 -12.21
N ASN A 56 -4.21 -6.89 -11.42
CA ASN A 56 -4.70 -8.21 -11.82
C ASN A 56 -5.41 -8.87 -10.64
N ALA A 57 -6.74 -9.01 -10.76
CA ALA A 57 -7.56 -9.63 -9.74
C ALA A 57 -7.55 -11.17 -9.79
N SER A 58 -7.17 -11.76 -10.94
CA SER A 58 -7.31 -13.21 -11.15
C SER A 58 -6.46 -13.99 -10.16
N GLY A 59 -7.06 -14.99 -9.51
CA GLY A 59 -6.41 -15.84 -8.51
C GLY A 59 -6.08 -15.14 -7.18
N ASN A 60 -6.45 -13.88 -6.99
CA ASN A 60 -6.11 -13.11 -5.79
C ASN A 60 -7.34 -12.85 -4.91
N SER A 61 -7.14 -12.95 -3.59
CA SER A 61 -8.15 -12.67 -2.57
C SER A 61 -7.62 -11.65 -1.56
N VAL A 62 -8.56 -11.04 -0.84
CA VAL A 62 -8.32 -10.18 0.29
C VAL A 62 -8.54 -10.98 1.57
N TRP A 63 -7.69 -10.72 2.56
CA TRP A 63 -7.63 -11.47 3.81
C TRP A 63 -7.62 -10.52 5.02
N THR A 64 -8.06 -10.98 6.19
CA THR A 64 -8.04 -10.15 7.41
C THR A 64 -6.63 -9.87 7.93
N LYS A 65 -5.67 -10.74 7.58
CA LYS A 65 -4.22 -10.65 7.80
C LYS A 65 -3.52 -11.22 6.56
N PRO A 66 -2.20 -11.01 6.35
CA PRO A 66 -1.48 -11.67 5.27
C PRO A 66 -1.79 -13.17 5.17
N TYR A 67 -2.00 -13.70 3.96
CA TYR A 67 -2.38 -15.10 3.76
C TYR A 67 -1.40 -16.05 4.46
N ASN A 68 -1.92 -17.16 4.96
CA ASN A 68 -1.19 -18.20 5.69
C ASN A 68 -0.52 -17.74 7.01
N THR A 69 -0.88 -16.58 7.55
CA THR A 69 -0.51 -16.17 8.92
C THR A 69 -1.59 -16.58 9.94
N ALA A 70 -1.21 -16.63 11.22
CA ALA A 70 -2.11 -17.05 12.29
C ALA A 70 -3.37 -16.16 12.41
N GLY A 71 -4.53 -16.79 12.23
CA GLY A 71 -5.84 -16.13 12.29
C GLY A 71 -6.24 -15.38 11.01
N ALA A 72 -5.49 -15.53 9.91
CA ALA A 72 -5.90 -14.99 8.61
C ALA A 72 -7.19 -15.68 8.14
N LYS A 73 -8.22 -14.86 7.86
CA LYS A 73 -9.51 -15.30 7.32
C LYS A 73 -9.72 -14.68 5.95
N HIS A 74 -10.37 -15.40 5.05
CA HIS A 74 -10.77 -14.88 3.76
C HIS A 74 -11.80 -13.76 3.95
N VAL A 75 -11.66 -12.66 3.21
CA VAL A 75 -12.62 -11.55 3.19
C VAL A 75 -13.45 -11.65 1.90
N ASN A 76 -12.83 -11.39 0.75
CA ASN A 76 -13.49 -11.41 -0.56
C ASN A 76 -12.45 -11.66 -1.67
N LYS A 77 -12.90 -12.03 -2.87
CA LYS A 77 -12.06 -11.98 -4.08
C LYS A 77 -11.59 -10.55 -4.34
N LEU A 78 -10.37 -10.38 -4.85
CA LEU A 78 -9.81 -9.05 -5.13
C LEU A 78 -10.61 -8.28 -6.19
N SER A 79 -11.27 -8.99 -7.10
CA SER A 79 -12.09 -8.40 -8.18
C SER A 79 -13.22 -7.50 -7.68
N VAL A 80 -13.72 -7.71 -6.45
CA VAL A 80 -14.73 -6.85 -5.80
C VAL A 80 -14.26 -5.40 -5.66
N TYR A 81 -12.94 -5.17 -5.67
CA TYR A 81 -12.32 -3.87 -5.48
C TYR A 81 -11.70 -3.30 -6.77
N GLN A 82 -11.96 -3.94 -7.92
CA GLN A 82 -11.48 -3.48 -9.22
C GLN A 82 -11.91 -2.03 -9.49
N GLY A 83 -11.01 -1.22 -10.04
CA GLY A 83 -11.27 0.19 -10.40
C GLY A 83 -11.31 1.17 -9.21
N LYS A 84 -11.29 0.69 -7.96
CA LYS A 84 -11.30 1.57 -6.78
C LYS A 84 -9.89 2.04 -6.43
N ASN A 85 -9.78 3.29 -5.97
CA ASN A 85 -8.58 3.77 -5.30
C ASN A 85 -8.47 3.09 -3.94
N MET A 86 -7.35 2.41 -3.70
CA MET A 86 -7.07 1.71 -2.46
C MET A 86 -6.01 2.50 -1.69
N ARG A 87 -6.38 3.04 -0.53
CA ARG A 87 -5.43 3.71 0.34
C ARG A 87 -4.64 2.65 1.09
N ILE A 88 -3.33 2.62 0.89
CA ILE A 88 -2.45 1.68 1.56
C ILE A 88 -2.04 2.26 2.92
N LEU A 89 -2.20 1.45 3.96
CA LEU A 89 -1.97 1.84 5.35
C LEU A 89 -0.76 1.15 5.95
N ARG A 90 -0.52 -0.11 5.57
CA ARG A 90 0.56 -0.95 6.11
C ARG A 90 1.16 -1.85 5.05
N GLU A 91 2.44 -2.16 5.23
CA GLU A 91 3.21 -3.11 4.44
C GLU A 91 3.71 -4.21 5.38
N ALA A 92 3.47 -5.48 5.04
CA ALA A 92 4.00 -6.61 5.78
C ALA A 92 4.71 -7.56 4.83
N LYS A 93 5.82 -8.14 5.28
CA LYS A 93 6.56 -9.15 4.52
C LYS A 93 6.41 -10.51 5.18
N THR A 94 6.14 -11.51 4.36
CA THR A 94 6.10 -12.93 4.73
C THR A 94 7.07 -13.69 3.81
N PRO A 95 7.44 -14.94 4.14
CA PRO A 95 8.28 -15.76 3.28
C PRO A 95 7.74 -15.91 1.85
N ILE A 96 6.41 -15.83 1.66
CA ILE A 96 5.77 -16.00 0.36
C ILE A 96 5.75 -14.72 -0.50
N THR A 97 5.48 -13.55 0.09
CA THR A 97 5.34 -12.26 -0.63
C THR A 97 5.24 -11.09 0.36
N THR A 98 5.22 -9.88 -0.19
CA THR A 98 4.83 -8.66 0.52
C THR A 98 3.32 -8.44 0.38
N TRP A 99 2.69 -7.96 1.45
CA TRP A 99 1.27 -7.70 1.57
C TRP A 99 1.03 -6.22 1.87
N TYR A 100 -0.05 -5.68 1.31
CA TYR A 100 -0.56 -4.36 1.67
C TYR A 100 -1.89 -4.45 2.39
N GLN A 101 -1.97 -3.82 3.56
CA GLN A 101 -3.26 -3.50 4.18
C GLN A 101 -3.82 -2.26 3.50
N PHE A 102 -5.09 -2.31 3.09
CA PHE A 102 -5.73 -1.19 2.42
C PHE A 102 -7.09 -0.84 3.03
N SER A 103 -7.50 0.41 2.80
CA SER A 103 -8.84 0.92 3.04
C SER A 103 -9.46 1.52 1.78
N ILE A 104 -10.79 1.55 1.77
CA ILE A 104 -11.61 2.20 0.74
C ILE A 104 -12.68 3.00 1.46
N GLY A 105 -12.89 4.26 1.07
CA GLY A 105 -13.86 5.13 1.74
C GLY A 105 -13.54 5.39 3.22
N GLY A 106 -12.29 5.21 3.63
CA GLY A 106 -11.85 5.35 5.03
C GLY A 106 -11.94 4.06 5.86
N ASN A 107 -12.64 3.03 5.37
CA ASN A 107 -12.81 1.77 6.09
C ASN A 107 -11.73 0.76 5.71
N VAL A 108 -11.06 0.18 6.71
CA VAL A 108 -10.05 -0.88 6.50
C VAL A 108 -10.75 -2.14 5.99
N ILE A 109 -10.26 -2.68 4.88
CA ILE A 109 -10.85 -3.87 4.24
C ILE A 109 -10.05 -5.12 4.56
N GLY A 110 -8.72 -5.06 4.42
CA GLY A 110 -7.86 -6.21 4.64
C GLY A 110 -6.52 -6.11 3.93
N TRP A 111 -5.89 -7.26 3.75
CA TRP A 111 -4.56 -7.45 3.18
C TRP A 111 -4.62 -8.13 1.83
N VAL A 112 -3.79 -7.68 0.90
CA VAL A 112 -3.68 -8.21 -0.46
C VAL A 112 -2.21 -8.30 -0.88
N ASP A 113 -1.87 -9.28 -1.71
CA ASP A 113 -0.56 -9.43 -2.32
C ASP A 113 -0.22 -8.18 -3.15
N THR A 114 0.93 -7.55 -2.87
CA THR A 114 1.32 -6.32 -3.56
C THR A 114 1.51 -6.51 -5.06
N ARG A 115 1.82 -7.73 -5.52
CA ARG A 115 2.00 -8.08 -6.94
C ARG A 115 0.71 -7.99 -7.76
N ALA A 116 -0.45 -8.08 -7.09
CA ALA A 116 -1.76 -7.95 -7.72
C ALA A 116 -2.16 -6.48 -7.94
N LEU A 117 -1.35 -5.54 -7.44
CA LEU A 117 -1.66 -4.11 -7.43
C LEU A 117 -0.72 -3.31 -8.34
N ASN A 118 -1.22 -2.19 -8.83
CA ASN A 118 -0.43 -1.10 -9.38
C ASN A 118 -0.36 0.03 -8.34
N THR A 119 0.80 0.23 -7.73
CA THR A 119 0.99 1.32 -6.76
C THR A 119 1.38 2.60 -7.48
N PHE A 120 0.42 3.49 -7.69
CA PHE A 120 0.62 4.72 -8.48
C PHE A 120 1.08 5.92 -7.65
N TYR A 121 1.03 5.81 -6.31
CA TYR A 121 1.62 6.79 -5.40
C TYR A 121 2.30 6.10 -4.21
N LYS A 122 3.54 6.52 -3.92
CA LYS A 122 4.26 6.25 -2.67
C LYS A 122 4.88 7.56 -2.19
N GLN A 123 5.04 7.71 -0.88
CA GLN A 123 5.68 8.88 -0.29
C GLN A 123 7.10 9.15 -0.85
N SER A 124 7.84 8.11 -1.25
CA SER A 124 9.16 8.25 -1.88
C SER A 124 9.15 8.97 -3.25
N MET A 125 7.97 9.19 -3.84
CA MET A 125 7.81 9.97 -5.08
C MET A 125 7.78 11.49 -4.81
N GLU A 126 7.67 11.90 -3.55
CA GLU A 126 7.66 13.30 -3.13
C GLU A 126 9.07 13.89 -3.19
N LYS A 127 9.23 14.99 -3.91
CA LYS A 127 10.50 15.68 -4.11
C LYS A 127 10.44 17.07 -3.46
N PRO A 128 11.39 17.42 -2.57
CA PRO A 128 11.47 18.76 -2.03
C PRO A 128 11.51 19.81 -3.14
N THR A 129 10.86 20.94 -2.91
CA THR A 129 10.93 22.10 -3.80
C THR A 129 10.75 23.36 -2.99
N ARG A 130 11.02 24.52 -3.58
CA ARG A 130 10.81 25.80 -2.92
C ARG A 130 10.26 26.80 -3.92
N LEU A 131 8.94 26.94 -3.95
CA LEU A 131 8.25 27.88 -4.83
C LEU A 131 7.31 28.76 -4.02
N THR A 132 7.01 29.93 -4.56
CA THR A 132 5.88 30.74 -4.11
C THR A 132 4.76 30.62 -5.13
N ARG A 133 3.54 30.41 -4.64
CA ARG A 133 2.32 30.29 -5.46
C ARG A 133 1.14 31.01 -4.80
N TYR A 134 0.11 31.25 -5.59
CA TYR A 134 -1.19 31.76 -5.16
C TYR A 134 -2.29 30.88 -5.75
N VAL A 135 -3.46 30.83 -5.11
CA VAL A 135 -4.63 30.13 -5.65
C VAL A 135 -5.10 30.84 -6.92
N SER A 136 -5.29 30.09 -8.02
CA SER A 136 -5.83 30.64 -9.26
C SER A 136 -7.29 31.07 -9.07
N ALA A 137 -7.66 32.24 -9.61
CA ALA A 137 -8.96 32.87 -9.33
C ALA A 137 -10.18 31.98 -9.66
N ASN A 138 -10.10 31.23 -10.76
CA ASN A 138 -11.13 30.28 -11.22
C ASN A 138 -11.00 28.87 -10.63
N LYS A 139 -10.09 28.65 -9.66
CA LYS A 139 -9.83 27.34 -9.03
C LYS A 139 -10.01 27.36 -7.50
N ALA A 140 -10.61 28.42 -6.95
CA ALA A 140 -10.90 28.50 -5.52
C ALA A 140 -11.80 27.38 -4.99
N GLY A 141 -12.73 26.87 -5.81
CA GLY A 141 -13.59 25.73 -5.45
C GLY A 141 -12.88 24.38 -5.41
N GLU A 142 -11.67 24.28 -5.98
CA GLU A 142 -10.90 23.05 -5.99
C GLU A 142 -10.44 22.64 -4.59
N SER A 143 -10.27 21.34 -4.41
CA SER A 143 -9.94 20.76 -3.11
C SER A 143 -8.44 20.56 -2.92
N TYR A 144 -8.02 20.50 -1.66
CA TYR A 144 -6.70 20.01 -1.26
C TYR A 144 -6.81 18.80 -0.33
N TYR A 145 -5.75 18.00 -0.30
CA TYR A 145 -5.75 16.64 0.23
C TYR A 145 -4.54 16.40 1.16
N LYS A 146 -4.58 15.35 1.98
CA LYS A 146 -3.45 14.97 2.86
C LYS A 146 -2.24 14.45 2.07
N VAL A 147 -2.48 13.85 0.90
CA VAL A 147 -1.50 13.25 -0.01
C VAL A 147 -1.85 13.65 -1.45
N PRO A 148 -0.96 13.55 -2.45
CA PRO A 148 -1.21 13.94 -3.84
C PRO A 148 -2.14 12.97 -4.60
N VAL A 149 -3.28 12.62 -3.99
CA VAL A 149 -4.31 11.75 -4.56
C VAL A 149 -5.68 12.36 -4.23
N ALA A 150 -6.48 12.60 -5.26
CA ALA A 150 -7.86 13.07 -5.11
C ALA A 150 -8.77 11.93 -4.67
N ASP A 151 -8.83 11.69 -3.36
CA ASP A 151 -9.73 10.72 -2.74
C ASP A 151 -10.39 11.32 -1.49
N ASN A 152 -11.68 11.03 -1.27
CA ASN A 152 -12.49 11.72 -0.26
C ASN A 152 -11.97 11.53 1.18
N PRO A 153 -11.53 10.34 1.62
CA PRO A 153 -10.97 10.13 2.97
C PRO A 153 -9.71 10.94 3.27
N VAL A 154 -9.03 11.44 2.24
CA VAL A 154 -7.84 12.30 2.37
C VAL A 154 -8.11 13.75 1.99
N LYS A 155 -9.33 14.12 1.59
CA LYS A 155 -9.72 15.52 1.40
C LYS A 155 -9.61 16.28 2.72
N ARG A 156 -9.17 17.54 2.65
CA ARG A 156 -8.95 18.40 3.83
C ARG A 156 -9.70 19.74 3.76
N GLY A 157 -10.11 20.16 2.57
CA GLY A 157 -10.91 21.37 2.39
C GLY A 157 -10.85 21.86 0.95
N THR A 158 -11.26 23.11 0.75
CA THR A 158 -11.20 23.83 -0.53
C THR A 158 -10.19 24.97 -0.48
N LEU A 159 -9.64 25.33 -1.64
CA LEU A 159 -8.63 26.39 -1.77
C LEU A 159 -9.19 27.80 -1.53
N ALA A 160 -10.51 27.97 -1.50
CA ALA A 160 -11.18 29.26 -1.32
C ALA A 160 -10.70 30.03 -0.09
N LYS A 161 -10.40 29.32 1.01
CA LYS A 161 -9.88 29.90 2.26
C LYS A 161 -8.52 30.57 2.09
N TYR A 162 -7.77 30.20 1.06
CA TYR A 162 -6.41 30.68 0.80
C TYR A 162 -6.35 31.60 -0.43
N LYS A 163 -7.49 32.09 -0.92
CA LYS A 163 -7.54 33.04 -2.03
C LYS A 163 -6.74 34.29 -1.67
N ASN A 164 -5.94 34.77 -2.61
CA ASN A 164 -5.06 35.94 -2.47
C ASN A 164 -3.98 35.83 -1.37
N GLN A 165 -3.82 34.67 -0.72
CA GLN A 165 -2.76 34.43 0.24
C GLN A 165 -1.51 33.87 -0.43
N LYS A 166 -0.34 34.29 0.06
CA LYS A 166 0.95 33.73 -0.37
C LYS A 166 1.09 32.31 0.16
N LEU A 167 1.23 31.35 -0.74
CA LEU A 167 1.48 29.95 -0.41
C LEU A 167 2.93 29.58 -0.72
N ILE A 168 3.57 28.89 0.23
CA ILE A 168 4.86 28.26 0.04
C ILE A 168 4.60 26.84 -0.45
N VAL A 169 5.21 26.48 -1.57
CA VAL A 169 5.32 25.09 -2.01
C VAL A 169 6.65 24.55 -1.54
N ASP A 170 6.60 23.55 -0.65
CA ASP A 170 7.78 22.93 -0.07
C ASP A 170 8.08 21.52 -0.63
N CYS A 171 7.11 20.95 -1.36
CA CYS A 171 7.25 19.63 -1.98
C CYS A 171 6.40 19.52 -3.25
N GLN A 172 6.82 18.64 -4.17
CA GLN A 172 6.10 18.32 -5.38
C GLN A 172 6.12 16.82 -5.68
N ALA A 173 5.13 16.33 -6.44
CA ALA A 173 5.08 14.95 -6.90
C ALA A 173 4.31 14.88 -8.22
N THR A 174 4.76 14.03 -9.16
CA THR A 174 4.01 13.75 -10.39
C THR A 174 3.32 12.40 -10.22
N ILE A 175 2.00 12.42 -10.14
CA ILE A 175 1.17 11.23 -9.93
C ILE A 175 0.28 11.04 -11.16
N GLU A 176 0.45 9.92 -11.86
CA GLU A 176 -0.31 9.59 -13.08
C GLU A 176 -0.26 10.71 -14.13
N GLY A 177 0.93 11.30 -14.33
CA GLY A 177 1.15 12.40 -15.28
C GLY A 177 0.69 13.79 -14.79
N GLN A 178 0.05 13.89 -13.62
CA GLN A 178 -0.38 15.16 -13.06
C GLN A 178 0.63 15.67 -12.03
N LEU A 179 1.05 16.93 -12.16
CA LEU A 179 1.90 17.58 -11.17
C LEU A 179 1.08 18.05 -9.97
N TRP A 180 1.53 17.71 -8.78
CA TRP A 180 0.96 18.10 -7.50
C TRP A 180 1.97 18.91 -6.68
N TYR A 181 1.47 19.87 -5.92
CA TYR A 181 2.22 20.69 -4.99
C TYR A 181 1.70 20.53 -3.59
N ARG A 182 2.63 20.37 -2.65
CA ARG A 182 2.38 20.47 -1.22
C ARG A 182 2.48 21.93 -0.81
N ILE A 183 1.36 22.49 -0.41
CA ILE A 183 1.24 23.89 -0.01
C ILE A 183 1.19 24.03 1.51
N ARG A 184 1.76 25.13 1.97
CA ARG A 184 1.72 25.59 3.36
C ARG A 184 1.72 27.11 3.43
N THR A 185 1.26 27.66 4.54
CA THR A 185 1.56 29.05 4.91
C THR A 185 3.00 29.12 5.45
N SER A 186 3.43 30.29 5.94
CA SER A 186 4.72 30.42 6.64
C SER A 186 4.81 29.55 7.90
N SER A 187 3.69 29.22 8.54
CA SER A 187 3.64 28.51 9.82
C SER A 187 2.90 27.17 9.77
N THR A 188 2.00 26.96 8.80
CA THR A 188 1.03 25.85 8.86
C THR A 188 1.04 25.00 7.59
N PHE A 189 1.17 23.69 7.74
CA PHE A 189 0.92 22.73 6.67
C PHE A 189 -0.56 22.76 6.24
N ILE A 190 -0.83 22.88 4.94
CA ILE A 190 -2.20 22.89 4.40
C ILE A 190 -2.52 21.53 3.77
N GLY A 191 -1.74 21.12 2.77
CA GLY A 191 -1.98 19.87 2.05
C GLY A 191 -1.44 19.86 0.63
N TRP A 192 -1.84 18.86 -0.13
CA TRP A 192 -1.51 18.65 -1.54
C TRP A 192 -2.66 19.10 -2.43
N THR A 193 -2.35 19.84 -3.49
CA THR A 193 -3.27 20.21 -4.57
C THR A 193 -2.57 20.06 -5.91
N LYS A 194 -3.34 19.89 -6.99
CA LYS A 194 -2.78 19.93 -8.35
C LYS A 194 -2.11 21.28 -8.58
N ALA A 195 -0.94 21.27 -9.22
CA ALA A 195 -0.21 22.48 -9.57
C ALA A 195 -1.04 23.42 -10.47
N ALA A 196 -1.88 22.86 -11.33
CA ALA A 196 -2.81 23.59 -12.20
C ALA A 196 -3.86 24.43 -11.44
N ASN A 197 -4.04 24.21 -10.14
CA ASN A 197 -4.94 25.02 -9.30
C ASN A 197 -4.26 26.31 -8.79
N LEU A 198 -2.96 26.46 -9.03
CA LEU A 198 -2.13 27.53 -8.52
C LEU A 198 -1.48 28.32 -9.66
N ARG A 199 -1.08 29.56 -9.37
CA ARG A 199 -0.33 30.45 -10.25
C ARG A 199 0.87 31.08 -9.54
N ALA A 200 1.87 31.51 -10.30
CA ALA A 200 3.07 32.16 -9.74
C ALA A 200 2.83 33.63 -9.35
N GLN A 201 1.95 34.32 -10.08
CA GLN A 201 1.59 35.72 -9.86
C GLN A 201 0.31 35.83 -9.02
N LYS A 202 0.11 36.98 -8.37
CA LYS A 202 -0.99 37.19 -7.44
C LYS A 202 -2.34 37.20 -8.15
#